data_AF-A0A3D1SGP8-F1
#
_entry.id   AF-A0A3D1SGP8-F1
#
_cell.length_a   1.000
_cell.length_b   1.000
_cell.length_c   1.000
_cell.angle_alpha   90.00
_cell.angle_beta   90.00
_cell.angle_gamma   90.00
#
_symmetry.space_group_name_H-M   'P 1'
#
loop_
_entity.id
_entity.type
_entity.pdbx_description
1 polymer ?
#
loop_
_entity_poly.entity_id
_entity_poly.type
_entity_poly.pdbx_seq_one_letter_code
_entity_poly.pdbx_strand_id
1 'polypeptide(L)'
;YFFYGADLRYEGANWKVETEFMKRDNKEVDEDQMFSYYLQGAYAVPLKETYFFKNIVPAVRWDAIDKHMNEKGFDVDRLTVGLGFGLTKKYFSSILRFDYEWYFINQELDILNLYEEMDSDKFTVELLLTF
;
A
#
# COMPACT_ATOMS: atom_id res chain seq x y z
N TYR A 1 2.84 -25.35 -2.76
CA TYR A 1 2.77 -23.97 -3.26
C TYR A 1 4.13 -23.52 -3.76
N PHE A 2 4.16 -22.83 -4.89
CA PHE A 2 5.34 -22.15 -5.42
C PHE A 2 5.04 -20.64 -5.48
N PHE A 3 5.97 -19.82 -5.01
CA PHE A 3 5.82 -18.36 -5.00
C PHE A 3 6.93 -17.74 -5.84
N TYR A 4 6.57 -16.77 -6.66
CA TYR A 4 7.51 -15.92 -7.37
C TYR A 4 6.97 -14.50 -7.41
N GLY A 5 7.88 -13.54 -7.46
CA GLY A 5 7.55 -12.14 -7.51
C GLY A 5 8.77 -11.33 -7.89
N ALA A 6 8.54 -10.05 -8.10
CA ALA A 6 9.62 -9.09 -8.25
C ALA A 6 9.21 -7.76 -7.62
N ASP A 7 10.20 -7.09 -7.05
CA ASP A 7 10.06 -5.76 -6.51
C ASP A 7 10.92 -4.77 -7.30
N LEU A 8 10.44 -3.54 -7.40
CA LEU A 8 11.21 -2.40 -7.90
C LEU A 8 11.00 -1.22 -6.99
N ARG A 9 12.11 -0.64 -6.55
CA ARG A 9 12.16 0.52 -5.64
C ARG A 9 13.06 1.59 -6.20
N TYR A 10 12.58 2.82 -6.19
CA TYR A 10 13.37 3.99 -6.52
C TYR A 10 13.20 5.09 -5.46
N GLU A 11 14.32 5.64 -5.02
CA GLU A 11 14.39 6.76 -4.06
C GLU A 11 15.14 7.93 -4.69
N GLY A 12 14.44 9.04 -4.86
CA GLY A 12 15.00 10.33 -5.22
C GLY A 12 15.27 11.19 -3.97
N ALA A 13 15.61 12.46 -4.19
CA ALA A 13 15.95 13.38 -3.09
C ALA A 13 14.78 13.62 -2.12
N ASN A 14 13.56 13.71 -2.63
CA ASN A 14 12.37 14.00 -1.84
C ASN A 14 11.15 13.20 -2.31
N TRP A 15 11.36 12.08 -3.00
CA TRP A 15 10.27 11.24 -3.49
C TRP A 15 10.69 9.79 -3.55
N LYS A 16 9.71 8.90 -3.43
CA LYS A 16 9.88 7.45 -3.52
C LYS A 16 8.77 6.86 -4.36
N VAL A 17 9.11 5.86 -5.18
CA VAL A 17 8.16 5.03 -5.89
C VAL A 17 8.58 3.58 -5.71
N GLU A 18 7.60 2.72 -5.46
CA GLU A 18 7.81 1.30 -5.25
C GLU A 18 6.65 0.51 -5.85
N THR A 19 6.97 -0.64 -6.40
CA THR A 19 5.98 -1.59 -6.90
C THR A 19 6.48 -3.00 -6.63
N GLU A 20 5.53 -3.91 -6.40
CA GLU A 20 5.80 -5.33 -6.29
C GLU A 20 4.67 -6.08 -6.99
N PHE A 21 5.02 -7.20 -7.60
CA PHE A 21 4.04 -8.23 -7.91
C PHE A 21 4.49 -9.55 -7.30
N MET A 22 3.52 -10.37 -6.93
CA MET A 22 3.75 -11.72 -6.43
C MET A 22 2.65 -12.64 -6.96
N LYS A 23 3.04 -13.85 -7.33
CA LYS A 23 2.14 -14.91 -7.76
C LYS A 23 2.41 -16.16 -6.94
N ARG A 24 1.33 -16.79 -6.48
CA ARG A 24 1.30 -18.06 -5.80
C ARG A 24 0.62 -19.08 -6.71
N ASP A 25 1.34 -20.15 -7.02
CA ASP A 25 0.83 -21.29 -7.78
C ASP A 25 0.69 -22.53 -6.89
N ASN A 26 -0.48 -23.15 -6.92
CA ASN A 26 -0.69 -24.48 -6.37
C ASN A 26 -0.64 -25.53 -7.49
N LYS A 27 0.44 -26.31 -7.55
CA LYS A 27 0.63 -27.32 -8.61
C LYS A 27 -0.33 -28.52 -8.52
N GLU A 28 -0.98 -28.72 -7.38
CA GLU A 28 -1.92 -29.83 -7.17
C GLU A 28 -3.38 -29.44 -7.45
N VAL A 29 -3.69 -28.15 -7.43
CA VAL A 29 -5.04 -27.60 -7.65
C VAL A 29 -4.92 -26.34 -8.50
N ASP A 30 -5.23 -26.45 -9.79
CA ASP A 30 -5.03 -25.37 -10.77
C ASP A 30 -5.89 -24.12 -10.49
N GLU A 31 -6.98 -24.28 -9.73
CA GLU A 31 -7.92 -23.22 -9.32
C GLU A 31 -7.47 -22.43 -8.07
N ASP A 32 -6.36 -22.80 -7.42
CA ASP A 32 -5.83 -22.11 -6.23
C ASP A 32 -4.55 -21.32 -6.58
N GLN A 33 -4.67 -20.50 -7.63
CA GLN A 33 -3.69 -19.49 -8.00
C GLN A 33 -4.07 -18.15 -7.37
N MET A 34 -3.08 -17.37 -6.95
CA MET A 34 -3.30 -16.02 -6.46
C MET A 34 -2.23 -15.09 -6.99
N PHE A 35 -2.65 -13.92 -7.45
CA PHE A 35 -1.79 -12.86 -7.91
C PHE A 35 -2.04 -11.62 -7.05
N SER A 36 -0.98 -10.96 -6.65
CA SER A 36 -1.05 -9.67 -5.95
C SER A 36 -0.10 -8.69 -6.61
N TYR A 37 -0.52 -7.44 -6.69
CA TYR A 37 0.25 -6.34 -7.23
C TYR A 37 0.01 -5.10 -6.40
N TYR A 38 1.05 -4.27 -6.24
CA TYR A 38 0.84 -2.91 -5.80
C TYR A 38 1.77 -1.93 -6.47
N LEU A 39 1.35 -0.67 -6.49
CA LEU A 39 2.16 0.48 -6.85
C LEU A 39 1.94 1.56 -5.80
N GLN A 40 3.02 2.09 -5.25
CA GLN A 40 2.99 3.20 -4.30
C GLN A 40 3.95 4.31 -4.70
N GLY A 41 3.57 5.52 -4.33
CA GLY A 41 4.38 6.71 -4.52
C GLY A 41 4.17 7.70 -3.39
N ALA A 42 5.24 8.38 -3.00
CA ALA A 42 5.18 9.44 -2.01
C ALA A 42 6.15 10.57 -2.35
N TYR A 43 5.75 11.79 -2.02
CA TYR A 43 6.53 13.00 -2.30
C TYR A 43 6.59 13.88 -1.07
N ALA A 44 7.80 14.26 -0.65
CA ALA A 44 8.04 15.12 0.49
C ALA A 44 8.20 16.59 0.06
N VAL A 45 7.28 17.43 0.52
CA VAL A 45 7.33 18.89 0.38
C VAL A 45 7.99 19.46 1.63
N PRO A 46 9.22 20.03 1.54
CA PRO A 46 9.85 20.67 2.69
C PRO A 46 9.07 21.88 3.16
N LEU A 47 8.99 22.06 4.49
CA LEU A 47 8.44 23.25 5.13
C LEU A 47 9.57 24.15 5.62
N LYS A 48 9.24 25.42 5.90
CA LYS A 48 10.18 26.36 6.52
C LYS A 48 10.59 25.87 7.91
N GLU A 49 11.84 26.12 8.28
CA GLU A 49 12.43 25.71 9.57
C GLU A 49 11.67 26.22 10.80
N THR A 50 10.96 27.34 10.65
CA THR A 50 10.13 27.96 11.70
C THR A 50 8.89 27.15 12.06
N TYR A 51 8.45 26.22 11.20
CA TYR A 51 7.32 25.35 11.49
C TYR A 51 7.72 24.17 12.39
N PHE A 52 6.76 23.67 13.16
CA PHE A 52 6.92 22.48 13.99
C PHE A 52 7.28 21.26 13.13
N PHE A 53 6.46 20.98 12.11
CA PHE A 53 6.74 19.96 11.11
C PHE A 53 7.75 20.46 10.08
N LYS A 54 8.59 19.55 9.58
CA LYS A 54 9.69 19.84 8.64
C LYS A 54 9.34 19.52 7.20
N ASN A 55 8.34 18.69 6.97
CA ASN A 55 7.82 18.38 5.65
C ASN A 55 6.38 17.88 5.72
N ILE A 56 5.69 17.97 4.59
CA ILE A 56 4.40 17.33 4.33
C ILE A 56 4.64 16.27 3.27
N VAL A 57 4.09 15.07 3.47
CA VAL A 57 4.33 13.90 2.64
C VAL A 57 2.99 13.33 2.16
N PRO A 58 2.42 13.84 1.06
CA PRO A 58 1.38 13.11 0.35
C PRO A 58 1.92 11.75 -0.11
N ALA A 59 1.10 10.72 0.07
CA ALA A 59 1.36 9.37 -0.38
C ALA A 59 0.10 8.78 -1.04
N VAL A 60 0.30 7.92 -2.03
CA VAL A 60 -0.75 7.13 -2.64
C VAL A 60 -0.23 5.72 -2.86
N ARG A 61 -1.08 4.74 -2.61
CA ARG A 61 -0.82 3.33 -2.88
C ARG A 61 -2.07 2.70 -3.46
N TRP A 62 -1.88 1.92 -4.51
CA TRP A 62 -2.91 1.06 -5.04
C TRP A 62 -2.45 -0.38 -4.92
N ASP A 63 -3.27 -1.20 -4.29
CA ASP A 63 -3.09 -2.64 -4.13
C ASP A 63 -4.18 -3.37 -4.91
N ALA A 64 -3.84 -4.54 -5.43
CA ALA A 64 -4.76 -5.41 -6.15
C ALA A 64 -4.44 -6.88 -5.84
N ILE A 65 -5.46 -7.68 -5.59
CA ILE A 65 -5.36 -9.13 -5.38
C ILE A 65 -6.40 -9.81 -6.24
N ASP A 66 -5.99 -10.87 -6.92
CA ASP A 66 -6.82 -11.66 -7.81
C ASP A 66 -6.54 -13.16 -7.62
N LYS A 67 -7.61 -13.93 -7.48
CA LYS A 67 -7.62 -15.39 -7.44
C LYS A 67 -8.31 -15.95 -8.70
N HIS A 68 -9.22 -15.20 -9.30
CA HIS A 68 -10.01 -15.60 -10.46
C HIS A 68 -9.48 -14.98 -11.76
N MET A 69 -8.22 -15.29 -12.11
CA MET A 69 -7.49 -14.70 -13.26
C MET A 69 -8.15 -14.88 -14.64
N ASN A 70 -9.18 -15.73 -14.75
CA ASN A 70 -9.95 -15.94 -15.98
C ASN A 70 -11.11 -14.94 -16.15
N GLU A 71 -11.45 -14.20 -15.09
CA GLU A 71 -12.45 -13.14 -15.10
C GLU A 71 -11.81 -11.77 -15.38
N LYS A 72 -12.64 -10.79 -15.78
CA LYS A 72 -12.12 -9.45 -16.08
C LYS A 72 -12.05 -8.62 -14.80
N GLY A 73 -10.84 -8.20 -14.43
CA GLY A 73 -10.59 -7.29 -13.30
C GLY A 73 -9.79 -7.98 -12.21
N PHE A 74 -9.61 -7.28 -11.08
CA PHE A 74 -9.09 -7.87 -9.85
C PHE A 74 -10.25 -8.17 -8.92
N ASP A 75 -10.13 -9.23 -8.12
CA ASP A 75 -11.15 -9.61 -7.14
C ASP A 75 -11.30 -8.53 -6.06
N VAL A 76 -10.18 -8.02 -5.56
CA VAL A 76 -10.14 -6.95 -4.57
C VAL A 76 -9.07 -5.93 -4.94
N ASP A 77 -9.49 -4.67 -5.04
CA ASP A 77 -8.61 -3.51 -5.18
C ASP A 77 -8.67 -2.64 -3.93
N ARG A 78 -7.57 -1.98 -3.58
CA ARG A 78 -7.54 -0.99 -2.51
C ARG A 78 -6.77 0.24 -2.94
N LEU A 79 -7.38 1.40 -2.78
CA LEU A 79 -6.72 2.69 -2.93
C LEU A 79 -6.47 3.31 -1.55
N THR A 80 -5.22 3.47 -1.19
CA THR A 80 -4.80 4.20 0.00
C THR A 80 -4.31 5.58 -0.41
N VAL A 81 -4.87 6.62 0.22
CA VAL A 81 -4.37 7.99 0.12
C VAL A 81 -3.95 8.47 1.51
N GLY A 82 -2.76 9.05 1.58
CA GLY A 82 -2.13 9.38 2.84
C GLY A 82 -1.57 10.79 2.87
N LEU A 83 -1.60 11.41 4.05
CA LEU A 83 -0.89 12.65 4.31
C LEU A 83 -0.05 12.50 5.59
N GLY A 84 1.27 12.58 5.40
CA GLY A 84 2.25 12.53 6.47
C GLY A 84 2.81 13.91 6.84
N PHE A 85 3.15 14.09 8.12
CA PHE A 85 3.80 15.28 8.65
C PHE A 85 5.13 14.88 9.31
N GLY A 86 6.24 15.19 8.64
CA GLY A 86 7.57 14.81 9.10
C GLY A 86 8.03 15.64 10.30
N LEU A 87 8.51 14.94 11.33
CA LEU A 87 9.05 15.54 12.56
C LEU A 87 10.55 15.87 12.45
N THR A 88 11.22 15.33 11.43
CA THR A 88 12.66 15.55 11.20
C THR A 88 12.94 16.04 9.78
N LYS A 89 14.13 16.60 9.57
CA LYS A 89 14.59 17.03 8.23
C LYS A 89 14.85 15.86 7.29
N LYS A 90 15.11 14.66 7.83
CA LYS A 90 15.24 13.45 7.02
C LYS A 90 13.85 13.04 6.55
N TYR A 91 13.63 13.06 5.24
CA TYR A 91 12.37 12.63 4.67
C TYR A 91 12.10 11.15 5.00
N PHE A 92 10.84 10.79 5.22
CA PHE A 92 10.39 9.41 5.48
C PHE A 92 11.02 8.74 6.73
N SER A 93 11.36 9.54 7.75
CA SER A 93 11.79 9.04 9.07
C SER A 93 10.65 9.22 10.09
N SER A 94 10.88 9.89 11.22
CA SER A 94 9.83 10.14 12.21
C SER A 94 8.72 11.01 11.61
N ILE A 95 7.49 10.48 11.57
CA ILE A 95 6.35 11.03 10.83
C ILE A 95 5.05 10.74 11.57
N LEU A 96 4.14 11.71 11.56
CA LEU A 96 2.73 11.50 11.91
C LEU A 96 1.93 11.37 10.61
N ARG A 97 1.28 10.23 10.37
CA ARG A 97 0.55 9.97 9.13
C ARG A 97 -0.93 9.71 9.37
N PHE A 98 -1.72 10.16 8.39
CA PHE A 98 -3.15 9.99 8.30
C PHE A 98 -3.45 9.34 6.96
N ASP A 99 -3.89 8.09 6.99
CA ASP A 99 -4.11 7.29 5.80
C ASP A 99 -5.60 6.92 5.71
N TYR A 100 -6.21 7.11 4.55
CA TYR A 100 -7.54 6.61 4.24
C TYR A 100 -7.41 5.48 3.22
N GLU A 101 -8.00 4.33 3.53
CA GLU A 101 -8.03 3.15 2.70
C GLU A 101 -9.44 2.95 2.17
N TRP A 102 -9.58 2.95 0.85
CA TRP A 102 -10.83 2.65 0.16
C TRP A 102 -10.72 1.27 -0.49
N TYR A 103 -11.58 0.34 -0.08
CA TYR A 103 -11.64 -1.02 -0.61
C TYR A 103 -12.71 -1.14 -1.70
N PHE A 104 -12.36 -1.79 -2.80
CA PHE A 104 -13.26 -2.11 -3.91
C PHE A 104 -13.28 -3.63 -4.05
N ILE A 105 -14.41 -4.24 -3.67
CA ILE A 105 -14.58 -5.69 -3.67
C ILE A 105 -15.46 -6.06 -4.86
N ASN A 106 -14.88 -6.74 -5.85
CA ASN A 106 -15.61 -7.30 -6.98
C ASN A 106 -16.00 -8.75 -6.68
N GLN A 107 -15.09 -9.51 -6.07
CA GLN A 107 -15.33 -10.85 -5.56
C GLN A 107 -14.75 -11.00 -4.16
N GLU A 108 -15.50 -11.66 -3.27
CA GLU A 108 -15.03 -11.94 -1.93
C GLU A 108 -13.87 -12.94 -1.97
N LEU A 109 -12.79 -12.60 -1.26
CA LEU A 109 -11.67 -13.51 -1.04
C LEU A 109 -11.79 -14.09 0.37
N ASP A 110 -11.79 -15.42 0.50
CA ASP A 110 -11.87 -16.12 1.79
C ASP A 110 -10.83 -15.62 2.81
N ILE A 111 -9.66 -15.19 2.31
CA ILE A 111 -8.56 -14.66 3.12
C ILE A 111 -8.80 -13.22 3.65
N LEU A 112 -9.72 -12.49 3.04
CA LEU A 112 -10.06 -11.10 3.37
C LEU A 112 -11.46 -10.96 4.00
N ASN A 113 -12.26 -12.04 4.05
CA ASN A 113 -13.60 -12.03 4.64
C ASN A 113 -13.70 -12.88 5.93
N LEU A 114 -12.65 -12.85 6.76
CA LEU A 114 -12.70 -13.55 8.06
C LEU A 114 -13.59 -12.81 9.07
N TYR A 115 -13.67 -11.47 8.96
CA TYR A 115 -14.49 -10.58 9.79
C TYR A 115 -14.94 -9.37 8.95
N GLU A 116 -16.11 -8.78 9.26
CA GLU A 116 -16.73 -7.70 8.46
C GLU A 116 -15.83 -6.47 8.26
N GLU A 117 -14.91 -6.22 9.18
CA GLU A 117 -14.05 -5.04 9.11
C GLU A 117 -12.83 -5.25 8.20
N MET A 118 -12.51 -6.47 7.74
CA MET A 118 -11.26 -6.72 7.02
C MET A 118 -11.22 -6.07 5.63
N ASP A 119 -12.35 -6.01 4.94
CA ASP A 119 -12.51 -5.46 3.60
C ASP A 119 -13.31 -4.13 3.59
N SER A 120 -13.55 -3.55 4.77
CA SER A 120 -14.18 -2.24 4.94
C SER A 120 -13.21 -1.06 4.78
N ASP A 121 -13.74 0.08 4.34
CA ASP A 121 -13.03 1.36 4.30
C ASP A 121 -12.52 1.78 5.68
N LYS A 122 -11.30 2.28 5.74
CA LYS A 122 -10.60 2.56 7.00
C LYS A 122 -9.93 3.92 6.99
N PHE A 123 -9.90 4.53 8.16
CA PHE A 123 -9.04 5.67 8.45
C PHE A 123 -8.06 5.29 9.55
N THR A 124 -6.77 5.49 9.27
CA THR A 124 -5.67 5.13 10.17
C THR A 124 -4.87 6.38 10.53
N VAL A 125 -4.52 6.49 11.80
CA VAL A 125 -3.58 7.49 12.30
C VAL A 125 -2.39 6.77 12.92
N GLU A 126 -1.19 7.09 12.47
CA GLU A 126 0.04 6.47 12.99
C GLU A 126 1.10 7.53 13.31
N LEU A 127 1.73 7.38 14.48
CA LEU A 127 2.95 8.07 14.84
C LEU A 127 4.13 7.10 14.77
N LEU A 128 5.00 7.29 13.79
CA LEU A 128 6.25 6.54 13.65
C LEU A 128 7.41 7.39 14.17
N LEU A 129 8.21 6.83 15.08
CA LEU A 129 9.43 7.46 15.60
C LEU A 129 10.66 6.60 15.27
N THR A 130 11.66 7.20 14.63
CA THR A 130 12.96 6.59 14.37
C THR A 130 14.03 7.36 15.16
N PHE A 131 14.91 6.64 15.86
CA PHE A 131 15.98 7.19 16.72
C PHE A 131 17.36 6.86 16.16
#